data_AF-A0A0P9H906-F1
#
_entry.id   AF-A0A0P9H906-F1
#
_cell.length_a   1.000
_cell.length_b   1.000
_cell.length_c   1.000
_cell.angle_alpha   90.00
_cell.angle_beta   90.00
_cell.angle_gamma   90.00
#
_symmetry.space_group_name_H-M   'P 1'
#
loop_
_entity.id
_entity.type
_entity.pdbx_description
1 polymer ?
#
loop_
_entity_poly.entity_id
_entity_poly.type
_entity_poly.pdbx_seq_one_letter_code
_entity_poly.pdbx_strand_id
1 'polypeptide(L)'
;VEGEVVLSDPPTRLVHTYHSLWPPMNEDAPTKVTWELEPLPGGVTKVTVLHEDFQAETATYKGMQSGGWPWILSNMKTLLETGEPMPQGY
;
A
#
# COMPACT_ATOMS: atom_id res chain seq x y z
N VAL A 1 7.33 -8.07 -6.57
CA VAL A 1 7.10 -8.20 -5.12
C VAL A 1 6.45 -9.53 -4.84
N GLU A 2 6.65 -10.07 -3.66
CA GLU A 2 5.90 -11.20 -3.10
C GLU A 2 5.32 -10.82 -1.73
N GLY A 3 4.39 -11.61 -1.24
CA GLY A 3 3.73 -11.39 0.04
C GLY A 3 2.61 -12.39 0.28
N GLU A 4 2.19 -12.48 1.54
CA GLU A 4 1.15 -13.38 2.01
C GLU A 4 0.07 -12.58 2.75
N VAL A 5 -1.18 -13.02 2.65
CA VAL A 5 -2.28 -12.44 3.45
C VAL A 5 -2.14 -12.94 4.88
N VAL A 6 -1.94 -12.01 5.81
CA VAL A 6 -1.82 -12.28 7.25
C VAL A 6 -3.21 -12.22 7.91
N LEU A 7 -4.03 -11.26 7.52
CA LEU A 7 -5.39 -11.08 8.04
C LEU A 7 -6.30 -10.47 6.97
N SER A 8 -7.52 -10.99 6.86
CA SER A 8 -8.58 -10.43 6.03
C SER A 8 -9.87 -10.37 6.85
N ASP A 9 -10.28 -9.16 7.24
CA ASP A 9 -11.47 -8.91 8.06
C ASP A 9 -12.39 -7.92 7.31
N PRO A 10 -13.26 -8.42 6.41
CA PRO A 10 -14.08 -7.56 5.59
C PRO A 10 -15.21 -6.89 6.39
N PRO A 11 -15.57 -5.62 6.09
CA PRO A 11 -14.98 -4.74 5.08
C PRO A 11 -13.89 -3.80 5.64
N THR A 12 -13.35 -4.05 6.83
CA THR A 12 -12.67 -3.01 7.63
C THR A 12 -11.15 -3.09 7.56
N ARG A 13 -10.57 -4.28 7.38
CA ARG A 13 -9.12 -4.45 7.54
C ARG A 13 -8.52 -5.55 6.67
N LEU A 14 -7.36 -5.26 6.11
CA LEU A 14 -6.50 -6.22 5.42
C LEU A 14 -5.06 -6.03 5.89
N VAL A 15 -4.40 -7.11 6.27
CA VAL A 15 -2.97 -7.12 6.61
C VAL A 15 -2.28 -8.14 5.73
N HIS A 16 -1.19 -7.73 5.08
CA HIS A 16 -0.36 -8.62 4.28
C HIS A 16 1.12 -8.29 4.43
N THR A 17 1.99 -9.25 4.13
CA THR A 17 3.42 -9.00 4.04
C THR A 17 3.77 -8.36 2.70
N TYR A 18 4.93 -7.70 2.66
CA TYR A 18 5.51 -7.13 1.45
C TYR A 18 7.00 -7.46 1.40
N HIS A 19 7.46 -8.04 0.30
CA HIS A 19 8.88 -8.21 0.03
C HIS A 19 9.14 -7.87 -1.44
N SER A 20 10.07 -6.95 -1.68
CA SER A 20 10.48 -6.60 -3.03
C SER A 20 11.43 -7.67 -3.57
N LEU A 21 11.28 -8.04 -4.84
CA LEU A 21 12.17 -9.03 -5.49
C LEU A 21 13.25 -8.37 -6.35
N TRP A 22 13.33 -7.03 -6.33
CA TRP A 22 14.25 -6.27 -7.16
C TRP A 22 15.45 -5.75 -6.36
N PRO A 23 16.69 -5.87 -6.87
CA PRO A 23 17.85 -5.28 -6.24
C PRO A 23 17.82 -3.74 -6.15
N PRO A 24 18.32 -3.16 -5.06
CA PRO A 24 18.88 -3.82 -3.86
C PRO A 24 17.82 -4.22 -2.81
N MET A 25 16.54 -3.92 -3.03
CA MET A 25 15.47 -4.15 -2.05
C MET A 25 15.20 -5.62 -1.73
N ASN A 26 15.60 -6.54 -2.62
CA ASN A 26 15.47 -7.99 -2.40
C ASN A 26 16.36 -8.52 -1.26
N GLU A 27 17.30 -7.73 -0.76
CA GLU A 27 18.12 -8.08 0.41
C GLU A 27 17.42 -7.74 1.73
N ASP A 28 16.38 -6.90 1.70
CA ASP A 28 15.66 -6.48 2.90
C ASP A 28 14.70 -7.58 3.39
N ALA A 29 14.56 -7.72 4.71
CA ALA A 29 13.55 -8.62 5.27
C ALA A 29 12.11 -8.21 4.83
N PRO A 30 11.18 -9.17 4.72
CA PRO A 30 9.77 -8.85 4.48
C PRO A 30 9.20 -7.89 5.53
N THR A 31 8.42 -6.93 5.06
CA THR A 31 7.73 -5.91 5.86
C THR A 31 6.23 -6.20 5.93
N LYS A 32 5.49 -5.37 6.65
CA LYS A 32 4.04 -5.53 6.83
C LYS A 32 3.29 -4.30 6.31
N VAL A 33 2.19 -4.56 5.61
CA VAL A 33 1.27 -3.53 5.11
C VAL A 33 -0.11 -3.78 5.70
N THR A 34 -0.62 -2.79 6.42
CA THR A 34 -1.96 -2.77 6.99
C THR A 34 -2.81 -1.75 6.23
N TRP A 35 -3.96 -2.20 5.74
CA TRP A 35 -5.02 -1.37 5.20
C TRP A 35 -6.15 -1.29 6.22
N GLU A 36 -6.60 -0.08 6.51
CA GLU A 36 -7.76 0.18 7.37
C GLU A 36 -8.78 1.03 6.61
N LEU A 37 -10.04 0.61 6.67
CA LEU A 37 -11.17 1.25 6.02
C LEU A 37 -12.14 1.74 7.08
N GLU A 38 -12.31 3.05 7.16
CA GLU A 38 -13.21 3.71 8.11
C GLU A 38 -14.34 4.41 7.32
N PRO A 39 -15.61 4.01 7.50
CA PRO A 39 -16.73 4.69 6.87
C PRO A 39 -16.91 6.08 7.52
N LEU A 40 -17.05 7.10 6.69
CA LEU A 40 -17.33 8.47 7.10
C LEU A 40 -18.72 8.91 6.60
N PRO A 41 -19.32 9.96 7.21
CA PRO A 41 -20.57 10.53 6.73
C PRO A 41 -20.51 10.92 5.24
N GLY A 42 -21.66 10.83 4.56
CA GLY A 42 -21.76 11.17 3.13
C GLY A 42 -21.33 10.05 2.18
N GLY A 43 -21.19 8.81 2.65
CA GLY A 43 -20.82 7.66 1.82
C GLY A 43 -19.33 7.64 1.44
N VAL A 44 -18.51 8.44 2.14
CA VAL A 44 -17.05 8.49 1.94
C VAL A 44 -16.39 7.42 2.80
N THR A 45 -15.30 6.83 2.30
CA THR A 45 -14.46 5.92 3.09
C THR A 45 -13.08 6.54 3.25
N LYS A 46 -12.60 6.63 4.49
CA LYS A 46 -11.20 6.94 4.77
C LYS A 46 -10.39 5.66 4.65
N VAL A 47 -9.41 5.70 3.77
CA VAL A 47 -8.46 4.60 3.56
C VAL A 47 -7.13 5.00 4.21
N THR A 48 -6.65 4.18 5.15
CA THR A 48 -5.34 4.33 5.76
C THR A 48 -4.46 3.16 5.36
N VAL A 49 -3.24 3.45 4.90
CA VAL A 49 -2.21 2.45 4.61
C VAL A 49 -1.04 2.69 5.54
N LEU A 50 -0.74 1.70 6.37
CA LEU A 50 0.42 1.68 7.24
C LEU A 50 1.39 0.63 6.72
N HIS A 51 2.57 1.07 6.29
CA HIS A 51 3.68 0.19 5.93
C HIS A 51 4.70 0.27 7.07
N GLU A 52 4.97 -0.86 7.71
CA GLU A 52 5.76 -0.95 8.94
C GLU A 52 6.66 -2.20 8.94
N ASP A 53 7.31 -2.48 10.07
CA ASP A 53 8.28 -3.57 10.27
C ASP A 53 9.57 -3.44 9.44
N PHE A 54 9.96 -2.21 9.08
CA PHE A 54 11.27 -1.94 8.52
C PHE A 54 12.36 -2.13 9.59
N GLN A 55 13.41 -2.90 9.27
CA GLN A 55 14.50 -3.16 10.21
C GLN A 55 15.38 -1.91 10.48
N ALA A 56 15.46 -1.00 9.51
CA ALA A 56 16.20 0.26 9.57
C ALA A 56 15.78 1.14 8.38
N GLU A 57 16.56 2.16 8.04
CA GLU A 57 16.44 2.91 6.77
C GLU A 57 16.98 2.09 5.57
N THR A 58 16.40 0.91 5.36
CA THR A 58 16.78 -0.01 4.29
C THR A 58 16.45 0.52 2.90
N ALA A 59 16.84 -0.20 1.86
CA ALA A 59 16.53 0.19 0.48
C ALA A 59 15.02 0.30 0.23
N THR A 60 14.24 -0.64 0.78
CA THR A 60 12.78 -0.66 0.70
C THR A 60 12.18 0.54 1.43
N TYR A 61 12.66 0.87 2.63
CA TYR A 61 12.21 2.04 3.38
C TYR A 61 12.41 3.33 2.56
N LYS A 62 13.63 3.53 2.05
CA LYS A 62 13.97 4.72 1.23
C LYS A 62 13.18 4.76 -0.07
N GLY A 63 13.00 3.62 -0.73
CA GLY A 63 12.17 3.55 -1.93
C GLY A 63 10.71 3.86 -1.68
N MET A 64 10.17 3.46 -0.53
CA MET A 64 8.77 3.76 -0.18
C MET A 64 8.53 5.27 0.02
N GLN A 65 9.55 6.02 0.42
CA GLN A 65 9.50 7.49 0.53
C GLN A 65 9.42 8.22 -0.83
N SER A 66 9.68 7.52 -1.95
CA SER A 66 9.64 8.11 -3.30
C SER A 66 8.23 8.38 -3.85
N GLY A 67 7.16 8.10 -3.08
CA GLY A 67 5.78 8.44 -3.47
C GLY A 67 4.94 7.27 -3.98
N GLY A 68 5.41 6.02 -3.86
CA GLY A 68 4.66 4.84 -4.35
C GLY A 68 3.25 4.70 -3.74
N TRP A 69 3.09 4.85 -2.43
CA TRP A 69 1.77 4.77 -1.78
C TRP A 69 0.82 5.90 -2.17
N PRO A 70 1.23 7.19 -2.13
CA PRO A 70 0.43 8.28 -2.68
C PRO A 70 -0.06 8.02 -4.11
N TRP A 71 0.79 7.46 -4.97
CA TRP A 71 0.42 7.11 -6.34
C TRP A 71 -0.65 6.03 -6.41
N ILE A 72 -0.47 4.93 -5.68
CA ILE A 72 -1.43 3.82 -5.61
C ILE A 72 -2.80 4.31 -5.11
N LEU A 73 -2.82 5.08 -4.01
CA LEU A 73 -4.04 5.62 -3.42
C LEU A 73 -4.75 6.60 -4.36
N SER A 74 -4.00 7.48 -5.03
CA SER A 74 -4.56 8.40 -6.03
C SER A 74 -5.17 7.65 -7.21
N ASN A 75 -4.48 6.62 -7.72
CA ASN A 75 -4.98 5.82 -8.83
C ASN A 75 -6.25 5.07 -8.47
N MET A 76 -6.29 4.47 -7.28
CA MET A 76 -7.48 3.79 -6.76
C MET A 76 -8.66 4.77 -6.62
N LYS A 77 -8.41 5.97 -6.09
CA LYS A 77 -9.43 7.02 -5.99
C LYS A 77 -9.97 7.39 -7.37
N THR A 78 -9.10 7.71 -8.33
CA THR A 78 -9.52 8.07 -9.70
C THR A 78 -10.36 6.96 -10.32
N LEU A 79 -9.90 5.71 -10.25
CA LEU A 79 -10.65 4.56 -10.78
C LEU A 79 -12.04 4.43 -10.15
N LEU A 80 -12.15 4.57 -8.84
CA LEU A 80 -13.44 4.48 -8.13
C LEU A 80 -14.38 5.65 -8.46
N GLU A 81 -13.85 6.85 -8.75
CA GLU A 81 -14.64 8.05 -9.00
C GLU A 81 -15.05 8.23 -10.46
N THR A 82 -14.22 7.79 -11.40
CA THR A 82 -14.41 8.03 -12.84
C THR A 82 -14.69 6.76 -13.65
N GLY A 83 -14.39 5.59 -13.09
CA GLY A 83 -14.41 4.31 -13.80
C GLY A 83 -13.14 4.01 -14.61
N GLU A 84 -12.19 4.95 -14.69
CA GLU A 84 -10.94 4.82 -15.45
C GLU A 84 -9.72 5.10 -14.56
N PRO A 85 -8.59 4.39 -14.73
CA PRO A 85 -7.38 4.66 -13.95
C PRO A 85 -6.73 5.99 -14.36
N MET A 86 -5.78 6.46 -13.56
CA MET A 86 -4.92 7.58 -13.96
C MET A 86 -4.12 7.24 -15.23
N PRO A 87 -3.80 8.24 -16.08
CA PRO A 87 -2.97 8.02 -17.27
C PRO A 87 -1.61 7.40 -16.94
N GLN A 88 -1.15 6.47 -17.78
CA GLN A 88 0.20 5.91 -17.66
C GLN A 88 1.24 6.93 -18.13
N GLY A 89 2.31 7.15 -17.34
CA GLY A 89 3.51 7.86 -17.80
C GLY A 89 3.82 9.20 -17.14
N TYR A 90 3.71 9.31 -15.82
CA TYR A 90 4.40 10.35 -15.05
C TYR A 90 5.78 9.89 -14.62
#